data_AF-A0A453KJK8-F1
#
_entry.id   AF-A0A453KJK8-F1
#
_cell.length_a   1.000
_cell.length_b   1.000
_cell.length_c   1.000
_cell.angle_alpha   90.00
_cell.angle_beta   90.00
_cell.angle_gamma   90.00
#
_symmetry.space_group_name_H-M   'P 1'
#
loop_
_entity.id
_entity.type
_entity.pdbx_description
1 polymer ?
#
loop_
_entity_poly.entity_id
_entity_poly.type
_entity_poly.pdbx_seq_one_letter_code
_entity_poly.pdbx_strand_id
1 'polypeptide(L)'
;MHDVMGDSAMMVVRGPRGNFGNTVVMDDVLTEGTSASSAAVGRAQGQYIVASSKGGFELMVTMNVVLTSGTYAGSSVTVMGRDDTGVAVRELAVLSAAQGSSGWRKATCCGKPSAPTCWSSTSTSTHEPLPTAHSADSACMRQ
;
A
#
# COMPACT_ATOMS: atom_id res chain seq x y z
N MET A 1 7.36 5.28 8.09
CA MET A 1 6.45 6.36 7.65
C MET A 1 6.45 7.39 8.75
N HIS A 2 6.72 8.65 8.42
CA HIS A 2 6.82 9.74 9.37
C HIS A 2 5.77 10.79 9.03
N ASP A 3 4.65 10.77 9.74
CA ASP A 3 3.56 11.74 9.64
C ASP A 3 3.86 12.92 10.57
N VAL A 4 4.13 14.09 9.99
CA VAL A 4 4.42 15.33 10.73
C VAL A 4 3.38 16.37 10.37
N MET A 5 2.38 16.52 11.24
CA MET A 5 1.32 17.51 11.08
C MET A 5 1.88 18.93 10.97
N GLY A 6 1.47 19.65 9.92
CA GLY A 6 1.96 20.99 9.60
C GLY A 6 3.21 21.03 8.73
N ASP A 7 3.77 19.86 8.37
CA ASP A 7 4.90 19.73 7.46
C ASP A 7 4.58 18.72 6.34
N SER A 8 4.74 17.41 6.60
CA SER A 8 4.42 16.35 5.64
C SER A 8 2.93 16.02 5.56
N ALA A 9 2.15 16.40 6.57
CA ALA A 9 0.73 16.11 6.68
C ALA A 9 -0.09 17.36 7.02
N MET A 10 -1.19 17.59 6.29
CA MET A 10 -1.99 18.81 6.38
C MET A 10 -3.47 18.51 6.56
N MET A 11 -4.08 19.09 7.59
CA MET A 11 -5.54 19.06 7.76
C MET A 11 -6.21 19.93 6.69
N VAL A 12 -6.93 19.30 5.77
CA VAL A 12 -7.64 19.99 4.67
C VAL A 12 -9.13 20.15 4.95
N VAL A 13 -9.72 19.27 5.76
CA VAL A 13 -11.10 19.38 6.22
C VAL A 13 -11.14 19.15 7.71
N ARG A 14 -11.81 20.05 8.43
CA ARG A 14 -12.15 19.89 9.85
C ARG A 14 -13.62 19.49 9.96
N GLY A 15 -13.86 18.33 10.55
CA GLY A 15 -15.19 17.83 10.82
C GLY A 15 -15.98 18.77 11.75
N PRO A 16 -17.29 18.95 11.56
CA PRO A 16 -18.09 19.89 12.34
C PRO A 16 -18.40 19.38 13.77
N ARG A 17 -18.16 18.09 14.06
CA ARG A 17 -18.47 17.47 15.36
C ARG A 17 -17.34 16.54 15.78
N GLY A 18 -16.49 17.01 16.70
CA GLY A 18 -15.34 16.26 17.18
C GLY A 18 -14.34 16.01 16.05
N ASN A 19 -13.78 14.80 16.01
CA ASN A 19 -12.79 14.44 14.99
C ASN A 19 -13.43 13.79 13.75
N PHE A 20 -14.68 13.35 13.80
CA PHE A 20 -15.32 12.65 12.68
C PHE A 20 -15.37 13.54 11.43
N GLY A 21 -14.85 13.03 10.32
CA GLY A 21 -14.72 13.76 9.05
C GLY A 21 -13.46 14.63 8.94
N ASN A 22 -12.63 14.71 9.98
CA ASN A 22 -11.29 15.29 9.84
C ASN A 22 -10.55 14.55 8.73
N THR A 23 -10.09 15.30 7.73
CA THR A 23 -9.38 14.79 6.56
C THR A 23 -8.01 15.41 6.50
N VAL A 24 -6.99 14.56 6.43
CA VAL A 24 -5.59 14.95 6.28
C VAL A 24 -5.09 14.46 4.94
N VAL A 25 -4.40 15.32 4.21
CA VAL A 25 -3.55 14.90 3.09
C VAL A 25 -2.12 14.73 3.60
N MET A 26 -1.43 13.70 3.11
CA MET A 26 -0.08 13.35 3.55
C MET A 26 0.86 13.10 2.36
N ASP A 27 2.10 13.50 2.54
CA ASP A 27 3.26 13.19 1.70
C ASP A 27 4.44 12.81 2.60
N ASP A 28 4.31 11.66 3.26
CA ASP A 28 5.21 11.25 4.35
C ASP A 28 6.44 10.53 3.85
N VAL A 29 7.58 10.79 4.48
CA VAL A 29 8.82 10.07 4.18
C VAL A 29 8.74 8.63 4.71
N LEU A 30 9.14 7.68 3.88
CA LEU A 30 9.37 6.29 4.25
C LEU A 30 10.87 6.08 4.42
N THR A 31 11.25 5.44 5.52
CA THR A 31 12.64 5.14 5.85
C THR A 31 12.81 3.65 6.14
N GLU A 32 14.04 3.13 6.00
CA GLU A 32 14.35 1.71 6.26
C GLU A 32 14.08 1.30 7.70
N GLY A 33 14.30 2.20 8.65
CA GLY A 33 14.06 1.97 10.07
C GLY A 33 12.98 2.89 10.65
N THR A 34 12.74 2.74 11.95
CA THR A 34 11.81 3.58 12.70
C THR A 34 12.34 4.99 12.99
N SER A 35 13.65 5.22 12.86
CA SER A 35 14.25 6.55 13.03
C SER A 35 14.03 7.42 11.79
N ALA A 36 13.65 8.68 12.00
CA ALA A 36 13.57 9.69 10.94
C ALA A 36 14.93 9.99 10.29
N SER A 37 16.04 9.70 10.97
CA SER A 37 17.39 9.85 10.42
C SER A 37 17.88 8.67 9.59
N SER A 38 17.10 7.58 9.51
CA SER A 38 17.48 6.41 8.69
C SER A 38 17.27 6.68 7.20
N ALA A 39 17.90 5.85 6.35
CA ALA A 39 17.88 6.06 4.91
C ALA A 39 16.45 6.10 4.37
N ALA A 40 16.14 7.10 3.55
CA ALA A 40 14.85 7.24 2.90
C ALA A 40 14.71 6.23 1.76
N VAL A 41 13.56 5.54 1.71
CA VAL A 41 13.26 4.49 0.72
C VAL A 41 12.11 4.83 -0.22
N GLY A 42 11.36 5.88 0.09
CA GLY A 42 10.19 6.26 -0.67
C GLY A 42 9.32 7.26 0.07
N ARG A 43 8.08 7.44 -0.42
CA ARG A 43 7.07 8.31 0.17
C ARG A 43 5.70 7.64 0.24
N ALA A 44 4.93 7.96 1.26
CA ALA A 44 3.52 7.59 1.37
C ALA A 44 2.66 8.83 1.05
N GLN A 45 1.95 8.77 -0.06
CA GLN A 45 1.22 9.89 -0.64
C GLN A 45 -0.25 9.58 -0.68
N GLY A 46 -1.08 10.37 0.00
CA GLY A 46 -2.51 10.13 0.01
C GLY A 46 -3.24 10.92 1.06
N GLN A 47 -4.22 10.28 1.68
CA GLN A 47 -5.03 10.88 2.72
C GLN A 47 -5.45 9.86 3.77
N TYR A 48 -5.79 10.38 4.94
CA TYR A 48 -6.56 9.63 5.92
C TYR A 48 -7.70 10.49 6.47
N ILE A 49 -8.81 9.81 6.75
CA ILE A 49 -10.03 10.43 7.23
C ILE A 49 -10.42 9.75 8.52
N VAL A 50 -10.72 10.52 9.57
CA VAL A 50 -11.34 9.96 10.77
C VAL A 50 -12.78 9.55 10.41
N ALA A 51 -12.98 8.26 10.17
CA ALA A 51 -14.21 7.72 9.59
C ALA A 51 -15.16 7.12 10.63
N SER A 52 -14.76 7.06 11.90
CA SER A 52 -15.63 6.61 13.00
C SER A 52 -16.37 7.79 13.65
N SER A 53 -17.69 7.67 13.75
CA SER A 53 -18.57 8.69 14.34
C SER A 53 -18.82 8.49 15.84
N LYS A 54 -18.48 7.31 16.37
CA LYS A 54 -18.73 6.91 17.76
C LYS A 54 -17.50 6.30 18.45
N GLY A 55 -16.39 6.14 17.73
CA GLY A 55 -15.13 5.59 18.23
C GLY A 55 -14.03 6.64 18.34
N GLY A 56 -12.82 6.17 18.67
CA GLY A 56 -11.61 6.98 18.74
C GLY A 56 -11.06 7.35 17.35
N PHE A 57 -9.73 7.42 17.24
CA PHE A 57 -9.05 7.69 15.96
C PHE A 57 -9.00 6.43 15.09
N GLU A 58 -10.15 6.07 14.53
CA GLU A 58 -10.25 5.07 13.48
C GLU A 58 -10.23 5.77 12.12
N LEU A 59 -9.19 5.51 11.35
CA LEU A 59 -8.91 6.19 10.10
C LEU A 59 -9.33 5.31 8.92
N MET A 60 -9.91 5.90 7.90
CA MET A 60 -9.91 5.34 6.56
C MET A 60 -8.67 5.89 5.85
N VAL A 61 -7.69 5.03 5.61
CA VAL A 61 -6.43 5.38 4.93
C VAL A 61 -6.55 5.03 3.45
N THR A 62 -6.10 5.93 2.59
CA THR A 62 -5.95 5.67 1.15
C THR A 62 -4.68 6.35 0.67
N MET A 63 -3.71 5.56 0.21
CA MET A 63 -2.40 6.09 -0.16
C MET A 63 -1.72 5.29 -1.25
N ASN A 64 -0.80 5.95 -1.94
CA ASN A 64 0.22 5.34 -2.78
C ASN A 64 1.55 5.34 -2.02
N VAL A 65 2.14 4.17 -1.90
CA VAL A 65 3.51 3.99 -1.42
C VAL A 65 4.42 4.01 -2.63
N VAL A 66 5.16 5.10 -2.81
CA VAL A 66 6.07 5.34 -3.94
C VAL A 66 7.50 5.04 -3.50
N LEU A 67 8.11 4.01 -4.07
CA LEU A 67 9.45 3.56 -3.73
C LEU A 67 10.49 4.26 -4.60
N THR A 68 11.56 4.74 -4.00
CA THR A 68 12.62 5.50 -4.70
C THR A 68 14.00 4.85 -4.56
N SER A 69 14.14 3.79 -3.78
CA SER A 69 15.39 3.06 -3.60
C SER A 69 15.21 1.54 -3.73
N GLY A 70 16.34 0.83 -3.84
CA GLY A 70 16.38 -0.63 -3.93
C GLY A 70 15.84 -1.19 -5.25
N THR A 71 15.53 -2.49 -5.24
CA THR A 71 15.10 -3.26 -6.43
C THR A 71 13.81 -2.75 -7.06
N TYR A 72 12.95 -2.08 -6.27
CA TYR A 72 11.64 -1.59 -6.68
C TYR A 72 11.61 -0.08 -6.90
N ALA A 73 12.77 0.58 -7.00
CA ALA A 73 12.83 2.03 -7.22
C ALA A 73 12.00 2.45 -8.44
N GLY A 74 11.28 3.57 -8.29
CA GLY A 74 10.34 4.10 -9.29
C GLY A 74 8.98 3.41 -9.32
N SER A 75 8.78 2.33 -8.57
CA SER A 75 7.51 1.62 -8.51
C SER A 75 6.62 2.12 -7.39
N SER A 76 5.33 1.75 -7.40
CA SER A 76 4.42 2.08 -6.32
C SER A 76 3.41 0.99 -6.02
N VAL A 77 2.82 1.03 -4.82
CA VAL A 77 1.64 0.23 -4.47
C VAL A 77 0.54 1.12 -3.90
N THR A 78 -0.72 0.82 -4.23
CA THR A 78 -1.89 1.49 -3.66
C THR A 78 -2.40 0.69 -2.48
N VAL A 79 -2.56 1.36 -1.34
CA VAL A 79 -3.02 0.79 -0.07
C VAL A 79 -4.31 1.46 0.35
N MET A 80 -5.28 0.66 0.81
CA MET A 80 -6.53 1.15 1.39
C MET A 80 -6.97 0.27 2.56
N GLY A 81 -7.50 0.88 3.61
CA GLY A 81 -8.11 0.13 4.69
C GLY A 81 -8.50 0.96 5.89
N ARG A 82 -9.03 0.26 6.90
CA ARG A 82 -9.35 0.82 8.22
C ARG A 82 -8.10 0.70 9.11
N ASP A 83 -7.58 1.83 9.55
CA ASP A 83 -6.45 1.94 10.49
C ASP A 83 -6.99 2.39 11.85
N ASP A 84 -7.16 1.43 12.77
CA ASP A 84 -7.53 1.71 14.15
C ASP A 84 -6.27 1.94 14.98
N THR A 85 -5.97 3.20 15.29
CA THR A 85 -4.72 3.55 16.00
C THR A 85 -4.71 3.07 17.45
N GLY A 86 -5.83 2.55 17.97
CA GLY A 86 -5.95 2.01 19.32
C GLY A 86 -5.49 0.55 19.46
N VAL A 87 -5.26 -0.16 18.35
CA VAL A 87 -4.83 -1.56 18.35
C VAL A 87 -3.38 -1.70 17.89
N ALA A 88 -2.69 -2.73 18.38
CA ALA A 88 -1.26 -2.93 18.11
C ALA A 88 -0.97 -3.35 16.66
N VAL A 89 -1.84 -4.18 16.06
CA VAL A 89 -1.69 -4.73 14.71
C VAL A 89 -2.85 -4.25 13.84
N ARG A 90 -2.51 -3.68 12.68
CA ARG A 90 -3.46 -3.01 11.78
C ARG A 90 -3.20 -3.54 10.38
N GLU A 91 -4.24 -4.05 9.75
CA GLU A 91 -4.16 -4.65 8.42
C GLU A 91 -4.77 -3.70 7.39
N LEU A 92 -3.96 -3.30 6.41
CA LEU A 92 -4.38 -2.48 5.28
C LEU A 92 -4.18 -3.28 4.00
N ALA A 93 -5.18 -3.26 3.12
CA ALA A 93 -5.13 -4.04 1.89
C ALA A 93 -4.26 -3.34 0.84
N VAL A 94 -3.38 -4.09 0.20
CA VAL A 94 -2.72 -3.66 -1.04
C VAL A 94 -3.67 -3.93 -2.20
N LEU A 95 -4.20 -2.86 -2.80
CA LEU A 95 -5.17 -2.95 -3.89
C LEU A 95 -4.50 -3.16 -5.24
N SER A 96 -3.34 -2.55 -5.46
CA SER A 96 -2.59 -2.67 -6.71
C SER A 96 -1.12 -2.32 -6.51
N ALA A 97 -0.28 -2.78 -7.44
CA ALA A 97 1.09 -2.36 -7.69
C ALA A 97 1.23 -1.77 -9.11
N ALA A 98 1.98 -0.68 -9.24
CA ALA A 98 2.36 -0.11 -10.52
C ALA A 98 3.87 -0.26 -10.73
N GLN A 99 4.25 -0.71 -11.93
CA GLN A 99 5.64 -0.92 -12.30
C GLN A 99 6.32 0.41 -12.64
N GLY A 100 7.42 0.70 -11.94
CA GLY A 100 8.38 1.74 -12.32
C GLY A 100 9.42 1.26 -13.31
N SER A 101 10.40 2.13 -13.62
CA SER A 101 11.56 1.80 -14.47
C SER A 101 12.39 0.62 -13.97
N SER A 102 12.30 0.28 -12.68
CA SER A 102 12.87 -0.93 -12.08
C SER A 102 11.78 -1.80 -11.43
N GLY A 103 11.32 -2.82 -12.18
CA GLY A 103 11.03 -4.17 -11.65
C GLY A 103 9.77 -4.47 -10.82
N TRP A 104 8.56 -4.41 -11.39
CA TRP A 104 7.45 -5.34 -11.10
C TRP A 104 7.09 -6.11 -12.37
N ARG A 105 7.73 -7.23 -12.69
CA ARG A 105 7.50 -7.90 -13.99
C ARG A 105 6.00 -8.15 -14.22
N LYS A 106 5.42 -7.51 -15.25
CA LYS A 106 4.17 -7.96 -15.89
C LYS A 106 4.34 -9.44 -16.24
N ALA A 107 3.54 -10.32 -15.64
CA ALA A 107 3.34 -11.64 -16.19
C ALA A 107 2.33 -11.52 -17.33
N THR A 108 2.81 -11.58 -18.57
CA THR A 108 1.92 -11.83 -19.71
C THR A 108 1.48 -13.28 -19.59
N CYS A 109 0.18 -13.54 -19.36
CA CYS A 109 -0.36 -14.88 -19.52
C CYS A 109 0.02 -15.37 -20.91
N CYS A 110 0.63 -16.55 -21.00
CA CYS A 110 0.92 -17.17 -22.28
C CYS A 110 -0.36 -17.19 -23.15
N GLY A 111 -0.35 -16.47 -24.27
CA GLY A 111 -1.10 -16.87 -25.46
C GLY A 111 -2.39 -16.14 -25.85
N LYS A 112 -2.83 -15.02 -25.26
CA LYS A 112 -3.92 -14.21 -25.89
C LYS A 112 -3.72 -12.69 -25.74
N PRO A 113 -3.65 -11.92 -26.84
CA PRO A 113 -3.45 -10.46 -26.80
C PRO A 113 -4.65 -9.66 -26.26
N SER A 114 -5.74 -10.30 -25.81
CA SER A 114 -6.99 -9.63 -25.43
C SER A 114 -7.60 -10.08 -24.09
N ALA A 115 -6.85 -10.75 -23.21
CA ALA A 115 -7.36 -11.15 -21.89
C ALA A 115 -7.05 -10.08 -20.82
N PRO A 116 -7.98 -9.77 -19.89
CA PRO A 116 -7.69 -8.90 -18.76
C PRO A 116 -6.64 -9.56 -17.86
N THR A 117 -5.70 -8.74 -17.42
CA THR A 117 -4.40 -9.03 -16.81
C THR A 117 -4.47 -10.04 -15.65
N CYS A 118 -3.76 -11.17 -15.72
CA CYS A 118 -3.48 -11.98 -14.52
C CYS A 118 -2.21 -11.49 -13.84
N TRP A 119 -2.29 -11.33 -12.52
CA TRP A 119 -1.17 -10.99 -11.67
C TRP A 119 -0.63 -12.30 -11.12
N SER A 120 0.61 -12.67 -11.47
CA SER A 120 1.28 -13.81 -10.85
C SER A 120 2.56 -13.36 -10.17
N SER A 121 2.69 -13.66 -8.88
CA SER A 121 3.96 -13.61 -8.16
C SER A 121 4.74 -14.90 -8.45
N THR A 122 6.04 -14.79 -8.74
CA THR A 122 6.95 -15.94 -8.69
C THR A 122 7.92 -15.68 -7.55
N SER A 123 7.69 -16.31 -6.40
CA SER A 123 8.70 -16.42 -5.35
C SER A 123 9.61 -17.60 -5.68
N THR A 124 10.91 -17.37 -5.77
CA THR A 124 11.90 -18.46 -5.73
C THR A 124 12.68 -18.35 -4.43
N SER A 125 12.79 -19.51 -3.77
CA SER A 125 13.60 -19.91 -2.61
C SER A 125 13.10 -19.62 -1.17
N THR A 126 12.52 -20.70 -0.62
CA THR A 126 12.78 -21.33 0.71
C THR A 126 12.37 -20.60 2.00
N HIS A 127 11.09 -20.72 2.38
CA HIS A 127 10.54 -21.53 3.49
C HIS A 127 9.06 -21.09 3.70
N GLU A 128 8.12 -22.02 3.51
CA GLU A 128 6.65 -21.84 3.42
C GLU A 128 5.94 -21.83 4.80
N PRO A 129 4.73 -21.23 4.98
CA PRO A 129 3.51 -21.55 4.22
C PRO A 129 2.80 -20.39 3.47
N LEU A 130 2.16 -20.79 2.35
CA LEU A 130 1.50 -20.05 1.27
C LEU A 130 0.32 -19.13 1.71
N PRO A 131 0.04 -18.05 0.95
CA PRO A 131 -1.27 -17.44 0.86
C PRO A 131 -2.25 -18.35 0.07
N THR A 132 -3.41 -18.65 0.64
CA THR A 132 -4.48 -19.40 -0.03
C THR A 132 -5.25 -18.48 -0.99
N ALA A 133 -4.88 -18.55 -2.27
CA ALA A 133 -5.74 -18.14 -3.38
C ALA A 133 -6.31 -19.41 -4.04
N HIS A 134 -7.62 -19.57 -4.00
CA HIS A 134 -8.27 -20.68 -4.70
C HIS A 134 -8.12 -20.53 -6.23
N SER A 135 -7.50 -21.55 -6.81
CA SER A 135 -7.50 -22.04 -8.20
C SER A 135 -7.29 -21.06 -9.35
N ALA A 136 -6.09 -21.09 -9.90
CA ALA A 136 -5.87 -21.05 -11.33
C ALA A 136 -4.67 -21.94 -11.70
N ASP A 137 -4.75 -23.24 -11.39
CA ASP A 137 -3.71 -24.15 -11.85
C ASP A 137 -4.24 -25.54 -12.16
N SER A 138 -4.38 -25.81 -13.46
CA SER A 138 -4.50 -27.17 -14.03
C SER A 138 -4.19 -27.22 -15.54
N ALA A 139 -3.95 -26.10 -16.24
CA ALA A 139 -3.96 -26.10 -17.71
C ALA A 139 -2.65 -25.70 -18.42
N CYS A 140 -1.52 -25.54 -17.72
CA CYS A 140 -0.24 -25.20 -18.36
C CYS A 140 0.83 -26.30 -18.23
N MET A 141 0.42 -27.57 -18.37
CA MET A 141 1.32 -28.64 -18.80
C MET A 141 0.61 -29.54 -19.81
N ARG A 142 1.27 -29.73 -20.96
CA ARG A 142 0.89 -30.49 -22.17
C ARG A 142 0.09 -29.70 -23.19
N GLN A 143 0.80 -29.03 -24.10
CA GLN A 143 1.12 -29.51 -25.46
C GLN A 143 1.99 -28.46 -26.16
#